data_AF-A0A3D9BW42-F1
#
_entry.id   AF-A0A3D9BW42-F1
#
_cell.length_a   1.000
_cell.length_b   1.000
_cell.length_c   1.000
_cell.angle_alpha   90.00
_cell.angle_beta   90.00
_cell.angle_gamma   90.00
#
_symmetry.space_group_name_H-M   'P 1'
#
loop_
_entity.id
_entity.type
_entity.pdbx_description
1 polymer ?
#
loop_
_entity_poly.entity_id
_entity_poly.type
_entity_poly.pdbx_seq_one_letter_code
_entity_poly.pdbx_strand_id
1 'polypeptide(L)'
;MPWPIRKLRNYDFSATFVTKIMASRLLASKSDFHMEWFDKRILLVRDVKDLMVSELLFRPMIDPLSFGEQALAEFVKMIEAKERDPGSISVLQLHKQADGLGISSLNWDIYRAILKRLVALRFKYDFCVIHFEDYAAGDYSGLRQVLGRKVGPTDLSTSWVSHIQRKGKHGEWRNWFTKEDIEFAEAYFKEYNEAFGYEPVGAQELNDSGIDPEFGSQYVVRKSQTRREQAKLLGTPGEDYTSEEDIALLVSRARDGSAKHIRKLVEKHAEGAVPDSVISPAGIMDLKQFGEILA
;
A
#
# COMPACT_ATOMS: atom_id res chain seq x y z
N MET A 1 29.25 -13.63 1.08
CA MET A 1 27.79 -13.82 1.02
C MET A 1 27.24 -13.48 2.39
N PRO A 2 26.38 -12.46 2.53
CA PRO A 2 25.88 -12.01 3.84
C PRO A 2 25.12 -13.13 4.58
N TRP A 3 25.13 -13.02 5.89
CA TRP A 3 24.84 -14.11 6.82
C TRP A 3 23.33 -14.41 7.08
N PRO A 4 22.40 -14.13 6.15
CA PRO A 4 21.18 -14.96 6.08
C PRO A 4 21.19 -15.97 4.93
N ILE A 5 21.95 -15.71 3.87
CA ILE A 5 21.80 -16.42 2.58
C ILE A 5 22.60 -17.74 2.55
N ARG A 6 23.63 -17.86 3.38
CA ARG A 6 24.51 -19.04 3.38
C ARG A 6 23.78 -20.35 3.78
N LYS A 7 22.70 -20.25 4.56
CA LYS A 7 21.86 -21.37 5.00
C LYS A 7 20.81 -21.81 3.96
N LEU A 8 20.58 -21.00 2.93
CA LEU A 8 19.64 -21.30 1.86
C LEU A 8 20.20 -22.38 0.90
N ARG A 9 21.53 -22.52 0.77
CA ARG A 9 22.22 -23.42 -0.18
C ARG A 9 21.85 -24.91 -0.18
N ASN A 10 21.20 -25.41 0.88
CA ASN A 10 20.84 -26.84 1.01
C ASN A 10 19.38 -27.15 0.63
N TYR A 11 18.63 -26.17 0.13
CA TYR A 11 17.21 -26.32 -0.20
C TYR A 11 16.97 -26.30 -1.72
N ASP A 12 15.91 -26.99 -2.16
CA ASP A 12 15.48 -27.01 -3.56
C ASP A 12 14.88 -25.64 -3.95
N PHE A 13 15.64 -24.85 -4.72
CA PHE A 13 15.23 -23.54 -5.26
C PHE A 13 14.34 -23.65 -6.51
N SER A 14 13.72 -24.80 -6.78
CA SER A 14 12.75 -24.90 -7.87
C SER A 14 11.51 -24.00 -7.66
N ALA A 15 11.25 -23.53 -6.44
CA ALA A 15 10.15 -22.63 -6.11
C ALA A 15 10.45 -21.14 -6.42
N THR A 16 9.48 -20.45 -7.03
CA THR A 16 9.53 -19.00 -7.28
C THR A 16 9.07 -18.23 -6.04
N PHE A 17 9.87 -17.28 -5.56
CA PHE A 17 9.53 -16.41 -4.44
C PHE A 17 9.26 -14.98 -4.92
N VAL A 18 8.21 -14.35 -4.36
CA VAL A 18 7.88 -12.94 -4.60
C VAL A 18 8.07 -12.18 -3.30
N THR A 19 8.81 -11.08 -3.34
CA THR A 19 9.00 -10.20 -2.18
C THR A 19 8.48 -8.80 -2.51
N LYS A 20 7.48 -8.34 -1.74
CA LYS A 20 6.99 -6.96 -1.83
C LYS A 20 7.90 -6.06 -1.01
N ILE A 21 8.45 -5.03 -1.65
CA ILE A 21 9.30 -4.04 -1.01
C ILE A 21 8.62 -2.67 -1.08
N MET A 22 8.40 -2.05 0.07
CA MET A 22 7.86 -0.70 0.14
C MET A 22 9.00 0.31 -0.07
N ALA A 23 8.83 1.24 -1.00
CA ALA A 23 9.83 2.27 -1.32
C ALA A 23 10.27 3.09 -0.09
N SER A 24 9.33 3.41 0.80
CA SER A 24 9.60 4.10 2.07
C SER A 24 10.55 3.32 2.99
N ARG A 25 10.51 1.98 2.97
CA ARG A 25 11.42 1.13 3.76
C ARG A 25 12.84 1.11 3.18
N LEU A 26 12.99 1.25 1.86
CA LEU A 26 14.30 1.37 1.22
C LEU A 26 15.02 2.66 1.59
N LEU A 27 14.28 3.71 1.98
CA LEU A 27 14.86 4.95 2.48
C LEU A 27 15.22 4.89 3.97
N ALA A 28 14.45 4.14 4.76
CA ALA A 28 14.72 3.97 6.18
C ALA A 28 15.92 3.04 6.46
N SER A 29 16.23 2.12 5.55
CA SER A 29 17.35 1.19 5.74
C SER A 29 18.69 1.83 5.42
N LYS A 30 19.62 1.84 6.39
CA LYS A 30 21.04 2.21 6.19
C LYS A 30 21.85 1.13 5.45
N SER A 31 21.28 -0.07 5.28
CA SER A 31 21.91 -1.20 4.61
C SER A 31 21.75 -1.10 3.09
N ASP A 32 22.82 -1.40 2.36
CA ASP A 32 22.76 -1.59 0.91
C ASP A 32 21.80 -2.75 0.60
N PHE A 33 20.64 -2.41 0.04
CA PHE A 33 19.71 -3.42 -0.43
C PHE A 33 20.25 -4.04 -1.72
N HIS A 34 20.55 -5.33 -1.66
CA HIS A 34 21.17 -6.11 -2.72
C HIS A 34 20.14 -6.51 -3.80
N MET A 35 19.81 -5.56 -4.69
CA MET A 35 18.89 -5.78 -5.81
C MET A 35 19.35 -6.89 -6.77
N GLU A 36 20.65 -7.21 -6.78
CA GLU A 36 21.25 -8.30 -7.53
C GLU A 36 20.78 -9.69 -7.10
N TRP A 37 20.15 -9.84 -5.92
CA TRP A 37 19.59 -11.11 -5.47
C TRP A 37 18.27 -11.47 -6.13
N PHE A 38 17.67 -10.56 -6.89
CA PHE A 38 16.39 -10.77 -7.55
C PHE A 38 16.61 -11.07 -9.03
N ASP A 39 16.15 -12.25 -9.47
CA ASP A 39 16.17 -12.65 -10.88
C ASP A 39 15.26 -11.75 -11.74
N LYS A 40 14.13 -11.34 -11.16
CA LYS A 40 13.13 -10.49 -11.79
C LYS A 40 12.82 -9.33 -10.87
N ARG A 41 12.78 -8.13 -11.43
CA ARG A 41 12.49 -6.90 -10.69
C ARG A 41 11.31 -6.21 -11.33
N ILE A 42 10.26 -6.01 -10.55
CA ILE A 42 9.04 -5.34 -10.99
C ILE A 42 8.92 -4.07 -10.18
N LEU A 43 8.73 -2.95 -10.87
CA LEU A 43 8.45 -1.67 -10.24
C LEU A 43 7.00 -1.27 -10.58
N LEU A 44 6.13 -1.37 -9.59
CA LEU A 44 4.76 -0.89 -9.69
C LEU A 44 4.74 0.63 -9.46
N VAL A 45 4.27 1.38 -10.46
CA VAL A 45 4.15 2.85 -10.42
C VAL A 45 2.70 3.28 -10.57
N ARG A 46 2.40 4.51 -10.17
CA ARG A 46 1.05 5.06 -10.21
C ARG A 46 1.12 6.56 -10.42
N ASP A 47 0.14 7.13 -11.11
CA ASP A 47 0.04 8.58 -11.30
C ASP A 47 0.05 9.27 -9.92
N VAL A 48 0.97 10.23 -9.76
CA VAL A 48 1.12 10.98 -8.51
C VAL A 48 -0.17 11.69 -8.11
N LYS A 49 -1.00 12.09 -9.08
CA LYS A 49 -2.28 12.74 -8.81
C LYS A 49 -3.26 11.78 -8.16
N ASP A 50 -3.34 10.55 -8.68
CA ASP A 50 -4.12 9.47 -8.07
C ASP A 50 -3.57 9.06 -6.69
N LEU A 51 -2.24 9.10 -6.51
CA LEU A 51 -1.61 8.86 -5.23
C LEU A 51 -1.97 9.93 -4.21
N MET A 52 -1.94 11.22 -4.55
CA MET A 52 -2.30 12.33 -3.64
C MET A 52 -3.72 12.14 -3.08
N VAL A 53 -4.71 11.86 -3.93
CA VAL A 53 -6.08 11.57 -3.47
C VAL A 53 -6.12 10.30 -2.60
N SER A 54 -5.43 9.25 -3.02
CA SER A 54 -5.45 7.97 -2.28
C SER A 54 -4.83 8.11 -0.90
N GLU A 55 -3.70 8.81 -0.77
CA GLU A 55 -3.04 9.10 0.50
C GLU A 55 -3.96 9.92 1.38
N LEU A 56 -4.59 11.00 0.87
CA LEU A 56 -5.52 11.82 1.63
C LEU A 56 -6.61 10.99 2.31
N LEU A 57 -7.27 10.12 1.54
CA LEU A 57 -8.38 9.30 2.02
C LEU A 57 -7.91 8.16 2.92
N PHE A 58 -6.65 7.72 2.78
CA PHE A 58 -6.09 6.64 3.58
C PHE A 58 -5.53 7.09 4.94
N ARG A 59 -5.21 8.39 5.12
CA ARG A 59 -4.63 8.92 6.37
C ARG A 59 -5.34 8.51 7.66
N PRO A 60 -6.68 8.54 7.78
CA PRO A 60 -7.39 8.07 8.98
C PRO A 60 -7.17 6.58 9.32
N MET A 61 -6.71 5.77 8.36
CA MET A 61 -6.47 4.34 8.51
C MET A 61 -5.03 4.00 8.93
N ILE A 62 -4.09 4.95 8.77
CA ILE A 62 -2.65 4.75 9.05
C ILE A 62 -2.44 4.55 10.55
N ASP A 63 -2.91 5.51 11.34
CA ASP A 63 -2.89 5.45 12.80
C ASP A 63 -4.27 5.88 13.36
N PRO A 64 -5.25 4.98 13.32
CA PRO A 64 -6.64 5.30 13.63
C PRO A 64 -6.88 5.67 15.10
N LEU A 65 -5.91 5.46 16.00
CA LEU A 65 -6.03 5.78 17.43
C LEU A 65 -5.37 7.12 17.80
N SER A 66 -4.63 7.74 16.88
CA SER A 66 -3.89 8.99 17.13
C SER A 66 -4.76 10.26 17.18
N PHE A 67 -6.03 10.18 16.77
CA PHE A 67 -6.96 11.31 16.73
C PHE A 67 -8.32 10.94 17.32
N GLY A 68 -9.06 11.94 17.80
CA GLY A 68 -10.40 11.76 18.38
C GLY A 68 -11.52 11.70 17.33
N GLU A 69 -12.72 11.31 17.75
CA GLU A 69 -13.93 11.29 16.90
C GLU A 69 -14.28 12.68 16.36
N GLN A 70 -14.05 13.73 17.14
CA GLN A 70 -14.28 15.12 16.69
C GLN A 70 -13.39 15.48 15.50
N ALA A 71 -12.09 15.16 15.56
CA ALA A 71 -11.16 15.40 14.46
C ALA A 71 -11.57 14.62 13.20
N LEU A 72 -12.02 13.37 13.35
CA LEU A 72 -12.55 12.59 12.24
C LEU A 72 -13.79 13.24 11.63
N ALA A 73 -14.74 13.69 12.45
CA ALA A 73 -15.96 14.33 11.99
C ALA A 73 -15.68 15.65 11.28
N GLU A 74 -14.75 16.46 11.76
CA GLU A 74 -14.30 17.68 11.09
C GLU A 74 -13.64 17.38 9.75
N PHE A 75 -12.79 16.36 9.68
CA PHE A 75 -12.18 15.91 8.42
C PHE A 75 -13.20 15.43 7.39
N VAL A 76 -14.15 14.61 7.82
CA VAL A 76 -15.23 14.11 6.96
C VAL A 76 -16.09 15.24 6.41
N LYS A 77 -16.46 16.25 7.23
CA LYS A 77 -17.21 17.42 6.78
C LYS A 77 -16.51 18.19 5.66
N MET A 78 -15.17 18.28 5.69
CA MET A 78 -14.41 18.92 4.62
C MET A 78 -14.43 18.11 3.33
N ILE A 79 -14.39 16.78 3.43
CA ILE A 79 -14.57 15.90 2.27
C ILE A 79 -15.99 16.06 1.70
N GLU A 80 -17.03 16.06 2.54
CA GLU A 80 -18.43 16.26 2.12
C GLU A 80 -18.67 17.64 1.47
N ALA A 81 -17.94 18.68 1.90
CA ALA A 81 -17.96 19.97 1.23
C ALA A 81 -17.36 19.88 -0.17
N LYS A 82 -16.21 19.21 -0.31
CA LYS A 82 -15.55 18.99 -1.59
C LYS A 82 -16.36 18.08 -2.52
N GLU A 83 -17.08 17.10 -1.99
CA GLU A 83 -17.93 16.21 -2.78
C GLU A 83 -19.05 16.94 -3.49
N ARG A 84 -19.64 17.93 -2.81
CA ARG A 84 -20.69 18.80 -3.35
C ARG A 84 -20.15 19.85 -4.29
N ASP A 85 -18.95 20.35 -4.03
CA ASP A 85 -18.27 21.35 -4.86
C ASP A 85 -16.78 20.98 -4.98
N PRO A 86 -16.39 20.25 -6.03
CA PRO A 86 -15.01 19.86 -6.28
C PRO A 86 -14.01 21.02 -6.28
N GLY A 87 -14.46 22.22 -6.64
CA GLY A 87 -13.63 23.43 -6.69
C GLY A 87 -13.46 24.15 -5.34
N SER A 88 -14.24 23.80 -4.33
CA SER A 88 -14.34 24.55 -3.06
C SER A 88 -13.06 24.57 -2.21
N ILE A 89 -12.34 23.45 -2.15
CA ILE A 89 -11.14 23.28 -1.33
C ILE A 89 -10.13 22.40 -2.08
N SER A 90 -8.87 22.79 -2.13
CA SER A 90 -7.84 22.01 -2.84
C SER A 90 -7.47 20.73 -2.09
N VAL A 91 -6.96 19.73 -2.80
CA VAL A 91 -6.43 18.50 -2.19
C VAL A 91 -5.27 18.83 -1.26
N LEU A 92 -4.42 19.78 -1.64
CA LEU A 92 -3.35 20.32 -0.80
C LEU A 92 -3.87 20.93 0.51
N GLN A 93 -4.94 21.73 0.43
CA GLN A 93 -5.59 22.28 1.62
C GLN A 93 -6.17 21.18 2.51
N LEU A 94 -6.83 20.16 1.94
CA LEU A 94 -7.35 19.03 2.70
C LEU A 94 -6.24 18.26 3.44
N HIS A 95 -5.08 18.06 2.81
CA HIS A 95 -3.91 17.47 3.48
C HIS A 95 -3.43 18.34 4.64
N LYS A 96 -3.31 19.66 4.44
CA LYS A 96 -2.90 20.59 5.49
C LYS A 96 -3.88 20.60 6.66
N GLN A 97 -5.18 20.53 6.39
CA GLN A 97 -6.20 20.45 7.45
C GLN A 97 -6.12 19.12 8.20
N ALA A 98 -5.91 18.00 7.50
CA ALA A 98 -5.67 16.72 8.14
C ALA A 98 -4.42 16.75 9.05
N ASP A 99 -3.35 17.46 8.65
CA ASP A 99 -2.17 17.66 9.49
C ASP A 99 -2.53 18.41 10.78
N GLY A 100 -3.30 19.52 10.66
CA GLY A 100 -3.75 20.32 11.80
C GLY A 100 -4.67 19.57 12.77
N LEU A 101 -5.43 18.60 12.27
CA LEU A 101 -6.29 17.71 13.05
C LEU A 101 -5.55 16.51 13.68
N GLY A 102 -4.24 16.38 13.43
CA GLY A 102 -3.44 15.24 13.90
C GLY A 102 -3.73 13.93 13.16
N ILE A 103 -4.44 13.96 12.03
CA ILE A 103 -4.79 12.78 11.24
C ILE A 103 -3.60 12.46 10.32
N SER A 104 -2.60 11.79 10.90
CA SER A 104 -1.38 11.29 10.25
C SER A 104 -0.68 12.32 9.36
N SER A 105 0.33 13.02 9.88
CA SER A 105 1.01 14.10 9.14
C SER A 105 1.66 13.63 7.83
N LEU A 106 1.55 14.44 6.76
CA LEU A 106 2.24 14.20 5.49
C LEU A 106 3.26 15.31 5.23
N ASN A 107 4.49 14.93 4.90
CA ASN A 107 5.51 15.86 4.45
C ASN A 107 5.82 15.63 2.97
N TRP A 108 5.49 16.61 2.12
CA TRP A 108 5.68 16.52 0.68
C TRP A 108 7.14 16.41 0.24
N ASP A 109 8.10 16.98 0.98
CA ASP A 109 9.53 16.85 0.66
C ASP A 109 10.02 15.41 0.92
N ILE A 110 9.57 14.80 2.01
CA ILE A 110 9.84 13.37 2.28
C ILE A 110 9.19 12.51 1.20
N TYR A 111 7.94 12.80 0.84
CA TYR A 111 7.22 12.09 -0.22
C TYR A 111 7.96 12.17 -1.56
N ARG A 112 8.39 13.38 -1.94
CA ARG A 112 9.19 13.62 -3.15
C ARG A 112 10.53 12.89 -3.09
N ALA A 113 11.20 12.85 -1.94
CA ALA A 113 12.44 12.10 -1.78
C ALA A 113 12.24 10.58 -2.00
N ILE A 114 11.11 10.02 -1.54
CA ILE A 114 10.71 8.63 -1.83
C ILE A 114 10.58 8.41 -3.35
N LEU A 115 9.84 9.29 -4.03
CA LEU A 115 9.63 9.17 -5.47
C LEU A 115 10.94 9.35 -6.26
N LYS A 116 11.80 10.31 -5.89
CA LYS A 116 13.13 10.47 -6.48
C LYS A 116 14.00 9.23 -6.31
N ARG A 117 13.90 8.56 -5.16
CA ARG A 117 14.62 7.30 -4.94
C ARG A 117 14.11 6.20 -5.88
N LEU A 118 12.81 6.13 -6.12
CA LEU A 118 12.24 5.21 -7.11
C LEU A 118 12.75 5.50 -8.53
N VAL A 119 12.80 6.79 -8.92
CA VAL A 119 13.39 7.21 -10.19
C VAL A 119 14.85 6.75 -10.30
N ALA A 120 15.66 6.99 -9.27
CA ALA A 120 17.05 6.57 -9.25
C ALA A 120 17.21 5.04 -9.34
N LEU A 121 16.36 4.27 -8.66
CA LEU A 121 16.37 2.80 -8.74
C LEU A 121 16.02 2.31 -10.14
N ARG A 122 15.02 2.92 -10.78
CA ARG A 122 14.58 2.58 -12.14
C ARG A 122 15.68 2.78 -13.17
N PHE A 123 16.55 3.78 -13.00
CA PHE A 123 17.71 3.96 -13.90
C PHE A 123 18.94 3.15 -13.49
N LYS A 124 19.05 2.72 -12.23
CA LYS A 124 20.18 1.94 -11.74
C LYS A 124 20.08 0.45 -12.07
N TYR A 125 18.87 -0.10 -12.11
CA TYR A 125 18.64 -1.53 -12.30
C TYR A 125 17.63 -1.78 -13.41
N ASP A 126 17.71 -2.96 -14.02
CA ASP A 126 16.74 -3.41 -15.02
C ASP A 126 15.43 -3.83 -14.33
N PHE A 127 14.46 -2.91 -14.33
CA PHE A 127 13.11 -3.12 -13.81
C PHE A 127 12.12 -3.26 -14.96
N CYS A 128 11.23 -4.24 -14.88
CA CYS A 128 9.96 -4.20 -15.59
C CYS A 128 9.06 -3.20 -14.86
N VAL A 129 8.80 -2.05 -15.50
CA VAL A 129 7.87 -1.04 -14.99
C VAL A 129 6.45 -1.46 -15.33
N ILE A 130 5.57 -1.41 -14.34
CA ILE A 130 4.16 -1.74 -14.49
C ILE A 130 3.36 -0.58 -13.92
N HIS A 131 2.49 -0.02 -14.73
CA HIS A 131 1.57 1.04 -14.32
C HIS A 131 0.38 0.41 -13.59
N PHE A 132 0.04 0.97 -12.43
CA PHE A 132 -1.13 0.56 -11.67
C PHE A 132 -2.41 0.73 -12.51
N GLU A 133 -2.43 1.72 -13.40
CA GLU A 133 -3.52 2.01 -14.32
C GLU A 133 -3.82 0.81 -15.23
N ASP A 134 -2.79 0.21 -15.84
CA ASP A 134 -2.93 -0.99 -16.68
C ASP A 134 -3.45 -2.18 -15.87
N TYR A 135 -2.88 -2.39 -14.68
CA TYR A 135 -3.33 -3.44 -13.76
C TYR A 135 -4.79 -3.25 -13.35
N ALA A 136 -5.22 -2.02 -13.06
CA ALA A 136 -6.58 -1.67 -12.71
C ALA A 136 -7.55 -1.85 -13.89
N ALA A 137 -7.09 -1.64 -15.12
CA ALA A 137 -7.83 -1.92 -16.35
C ALA A 137 -7.88 -3.42 -16.70
N GLY A 138 -7.22 -4.28 -15.91
CA GLY A 138 -7.15 -5.73 -16.16
C GLY A 138 -6.11 -6.13 -17.20
N ASP A 139 -5.23 -5.22 -17.63
CA ASP A 139 -4.10 -5.56 -18.48
C ASP A 139 -2.91 -6.06 -17.64
N TYR A 140 -2.74 -7.38 -17.64
CA TYR A 140 -1.59 -8.05 -17.02
C TYR A 140 -0.48 -8.39 -18.03
N SER A 141 -0.46 -7.78 -19.22
CA SER A 141 0.51 -8.08 -20.29
C SER A 141 1.96 -7.95 -19.82
N GLY A 142 2.31 -6.83 -19.20
CA GLY A 142 3.65 -6.59 -18.64
C GLY A 142 4.03 -7.62 -17.56
N LEU A 143 3.09 -7.95 -16.66
CA LEU A 143 3.30 -9.00 -15.64
C LEU A 143 3.53 -10.37 -16.28
N ARG A 144 2.74 -10.74 -17.29
CA ARG A 144 2.89 -12.02 -18.01
C ARG A 144 4.24 -12.10 -18.72
N GLN A 145 4.67 -11.00 -19.35
CA GLN A 145 5.94 -10.93 -20.04
C GLN A 145 7.12 -11.12 -19.08
N VAL A 146 7.16 -10.37 -17.99
CA VAL A 146 8.27 -10.47 -17.03
C VAL A 146 8.26 -11.81 -16.30
N LEU A 147 7.09 -12.32 -15.90
CA LEU A 147 7.00 -13.57 -15.14
C LEU A 147 7.11 -14.83 -16.03
N GLY A 148 6.83 -14.73 -17.32
CA GLY A 148 6.86 -15.87 -18.25
C GLY A 148 5.78 -16.92 -17.92
N ARG A 149 4.71 -16.51 -17.25
CA ARG A 149 3.62 -17.38 -16.78
C ARG A 149 2.28 -16.67 -16.93
N LYS A 150 1.18 -17.44 -16.92
CA LYS A 150 -0.16 -16.86 -16.92
C LYS A 150 -0.41 -16.15 -15.60
N VAL A 151 -0.80 -14.89 -15.70
CA VAL A 151 -1.25 -14.02 -14.60
C VAL A 151 -2.61 -13.49 -15.01
N GLY A 152 -3.54 -13.50 -14.06
CA GLY A 152 -4.92 -13.07 -14.26
C GLY A 152 -5.48 -12.44 -13.00
N PRO A 153 -6.76 -12.04 -13.03
CA PRO A 153 -7.43 -11.46 -11.87
C PRO A 153 -7.46 -12.48 -10.73
N THR A 154 -7.12 -12.01 -9.53
CA THR A 154 -7.33 -12.75 -8.29
C THR A 154 -8.55 -12.18 -7.61
N ASP A 155 -9.47 -13.05 -7.19
CA ASP A 155 -10.57 -12.63 -6.33
C ASP A 155 -10.02 -12.23 -4.95
N LEU A 156 -10.09 -10.93 -4.64
CA LEU A 156 -9.63 -10.37 -3.38
C LEU A 156 -10.74 -10.25 -2.34
N SER A 157 -11.99 -10.65 -2.66
CA SER A 157 -13.15 -10.50 -1.77
C SER A 157 -12.96 -11.16 -0.40
N THR A 158 -12.20 -12.26 -0.36
CA THR A 158 -11.87 -13.02 0.86
C THR A 158 -10.48 -12.69 1.42
N SER A 159 -9.70 -11.84 0.75
CA SER A 159 -8.37 -11.46 1.22
C SER A 159 -8.46 -10.39 2.30
N TRP A 160 -7.54 -10.41 3.28
CA TRP A 160 -7.44 -9.32 4.24
C TRP A 160 -7.10 -8.00 3.56
N VAL A 161 -6.54 -7.96 2.35
CA VAL A 161 -6.30 -6.69 1.60
C VAL A 161 -7.55 -6.09 0.97
N SER A 162 -8.71 -6.78 1.02
CA SER A 162 -10.01 -6.23 0.59
C SER A 162 -10.33 -4.88 1.22
N HIS A 163 -9.83 -4.63 2.44
CA HIS A 163 -10.01 -3.34 3.11
C HIS A 163 -9.34 -2.17 2.37
N ILE A 164 -8.31 -2.42 1.56
CA ILE A 164 -7.56 -1.39 0.80
C ILE A 164 -8.25 -1.09 -0.54
N GLN A 165 -9.15 -1.97 -1.00
CA GLN A 165 -9.88 -1.78 -2.25
C GLN A 165 -10.94 -0.66 -2.09
N ARG A 166 -10.92 0.30 -3.02
CA ARG A 166 -11.87 1.43 -3.11
C ARG A 166 -12.73 1.30 -4.37
N LYS A 167 -12.30 1.89 -5.49
CA LYS A 167 -13.01 1.85 -6.78
C LYS A 167 -12.36 0.92 -7.80
N GLY A 168 -11.06 0.64 -7.66
CA GLY A 168 -10.29 -0.13 -8.66
C GLY A 168 -10.19 0.56 -10.02
N LYS A 169 -10.40 1.87 -10.09
CA LYS A 169 -10.31 2.71 -11.30
C LYS A 169 -9.24 3.80 -11.10
N HIS A 170 -8.70 4.32 -12.19
CA HIS A 170 -7.72 5.41 -12.22
C HIS A 170 -8.31 6.67 -12.87
N GLY A 171 -7.63 7.81 -12.73
CA GLY A 171 -8.02 9.07 -13.38
C GLY A 171 -9.11 9.87 -12.67
N GLU A 172 -9.66 9.35 -11.57
CA GLU A 172 -10.68 10.01 -10.74
C GLU A 172 -10.16 11.27 -10.06
N TRP A 173 -8.83 11.44 -9.96
CA TRP A 173 -8.21 12.66 -9.46
C TRP A 173 -8.74 13.92 -10.18
N ARG A 174 -9.24 13.81 -11.42
CA ARG A 174 -9.89 14.91 -12.17
C ARG A 174 -11.11 15.51 -11.47
N ASN A 175 -11.85 14.69 -10.71
CA ASN A 175 -13.00 15.12 -9.91
C ASN A 175 -12.56 15.70 -8.55
N TRP A 176 -11.29 15.52 -8.17
CA TRP A 176 -10.75 15.96 -6.88
C TRP A 176 -9.85 17.18 -7.02
N PHE A 177 -9.16 17.37 -8.12
CA PHE A 177 -8.15 18.39 -8.22
C PHE A 177 -8.78 19.76 -8.50
N THR A 178 -8.19 20.78 -7.89
CA THR A 178 -8.34 22.17 -8.31
C THR A 178 -7.21 22.55 -9.27
N LYS A 179 -7.27 23.75 -9.84
CA LYS A 179 -6.18 24.29 -10.66
C LYS A 179 -4.86 24.35 -9.88
N GLU A 180 -4.91 24.77 -8.61
CA GLU A 180 -3.75 24.81 -7.71
C GLU A 180 -3.11 23.42 -7.56
N ASP A 181 -3.93 22.38 -7.38
CA ASP A 181 -3.45 21.01 -7.20
C ASP A 181 -2.70 20.50 -8.44
N ILE A 182 -3.20 20.78 -9.65
CA ILE A 182 -2.52 20.42 -10.90
C ILE A 182 -1.20 21.16 -11.03
N GLU A 183 -1.20 22.48 -10.84
CA GLU A 183 0.01 23.30 -10.97
C GLU A 183 1.11 22.82 -10.01
N PHE A 184 0.73 22.49 -8.78
CA PHE A 184 1.64 21.89 -7.80
C PHE A 184 2.13 20.52 -8.26
N ALA A 185 1.23 19.58 -8.58
CA ALA A 185 1.60 18.21 -8.87
C ALA A 185 2.53 18.10 -10.09
N GLU A 186 2.20 18.82 -11.17
CA GLU A 186 2.98 18.79 -12.41
C GLU A 186 4.36 19.43 -12.23
N ALA A 187 4.47 20.53 -11.49
CA ALA A 187 5.76 21.17 -11.23
C ALA A 187 6.61 20.37 -10.23
N TYR A 188 6.00 19.95 -9.12
CA TYR A 188 6.72 19.40 -7.97
C TYR A 188 7.17 17.95 -8.18
N PHE A 189 6.38 17.16 -8.93
CA PHE A 189 6.67 15.77 -9.24
C PHE A 189 7.11 15.53 -10.70
N LYS A 190 7.44 16.59 -11.45
CA LYS A 190 7.90 16.54 -12.85
C LYS A 190 8.88 15.40 -13.14
N GLU A 191 9.94 15.29 -12.34
CA GLU A 191 11.00 14.27 -12.51
C GLU A 191 10.44 12.83 -12.45
N TYR A 192 9.46 12.57 -11.58
CA TYR A 192 8.79 11.28 -11.51
C TYR A 192 7.90 11.04 -12.72
N ASN A 193 7.09 12.04 -13.10
CA ASN A 193 6.18 11.95 -14.24
C ASN A 193 6.95 11.65 -15.54
N GLU A 194 8.00 12.43 -15.81
CA GLU A 194 8.86 12.25 -16.99
C GLU A 194 9.56 10.90 -16.99
N ALA A 195 10.08 10.46 -15.84
CA ALA A 195 10.67 9.14 -15.75
C ALA A 195 9.63 8.09 -16.16
N PHE A 196 8.48 8.05 -15.50
CA PHE A 196 7.49 6.97 -15.67
C PHE A 196 6.49 7.16 -16.82
N GLY A 197 6.68 8.17 -17.68
CA GLY A 197 5.85 8.37 -18.87
C GLY A 197 4.43 8.85 -18.55
N TYR A 198 4.26 9.60 -17.47
CA TYR A 198 3.01 10.29 -17.19
C TYR A 198 3.01 11.64 -17.90
N GLU A 199 2.11 11.79 -18.86
CA GLU A 199 2.00 13.02 -19.66
C GLU A 199 1.53 14.20 -18.81
N PRO A 200 2.10 15.41 -19.03
CA PRO A 200 1.63 16.62 -18.37
C PRO A 200 0.18 16.93 -18.74
N VAL A 201 -0.61 17.33 -17.74
CA VAL A 201 -2.01 17.73 -17.90
C VAL A 201 -2.22 19.15 -17.39
N GLY A 202 -3.22 19.85 -17.93
CA GLY A 202 -3.59 21.19 -17.48
C GLY A 202 -4.97 21.24 -16.83
N ALA A 203 -5.35 22.41 -16.32
CA ALA A 203 -6.63 22.63 -15.63
C ALA A 203 -7.88 22.30 -16.47
N GLN A 204 -7.76 22.27 -17.80
CA GLN A 204 -8.83 21.88 -18.72
C GLN A 204 -9.24 20.40 -18.61
N GLU A 205 -8.42 19.56 -17.97
CA GLU A 205 -8.70 18.14 -17.74
C GLU A 205 -9.53 17.89 -16.48
N LEU A 206 -9.83 18.95 -15.71
CA LEU A 206 -10.61 18.84 -14.48
C LEU A 206 -12.10 18.67 -14.78
N ASN A 207 -12.76 17.91 -13.92
CA ASN A 207 -14.18 17.66 -13.98
C ASN A 207 -14.89 18.35 -12.82
N ASP A 208 -16.14 18.75 -13.05
CA ASP A 208 -17.03 19.36 -12.05
C ASP A 208 -18.20 18.42 -11.68
N SER A 209 -18.18 17.16 -12.13
CA SER A 209 -19.28 16.20 -12.03
C SER A 209 -19.59 15.69 -10.61
N GLY A 210 -19.09 16.36 -9.57
CA GLY A 210 -19.16 15.92 -8.18
C GLY A 210 -18.30 14.69 -7.89
N ILE A 211 -18.15 14.37 -6.62
CA ILE A 211 -17.44 13.17 -6.17
C ILE A 211 -18.45 12.25 -5.50
N ASP A 212 -18.45 10.98 -5.91
CA ASP A 212 -19.30 9.95 -5.30
C ASP A 212 -18.90 9.71 -3.83
N PRO A 213 -19.81 9.98 -2.87
CA PRO A 213 -19.53 9.80 -1.44
C PRO A 213 -19.14 8.39 -1.06
N GLU A 214 -19.58 7.36 -1.81
CA GLU A 214 -19.20 5.96 -1.57
C GLU A 214 -17.68 5.78 -1.56
N PHE A 215 -16.97 6.58 -2.36
CA PHE A 215 -15.52 6.56 -2.52
C PHE A 215 -14.80 7.75 -1.88
N GLY A 216 -15.51 8.62 -1.16
CA GLY A 216 -14.94 9.77 -0.42
C GLY A 216 -15.23 9.67 1.08
N SER A 217 -16.16 10.47 1.57
CA SER A 217 -16.56 10.65 2.96
C SER A 217 -17.04 9.33 3.59
N GLN A 218 -17.96 8.63 2.92
CA GLN A 218 -18.48 7.35 3.42
C GLN A 218 -17.40 6.26 3.43
N TYR A 219 -16.50 6.27 2.45
CA TYR A 219 -15.33 5.40 2.44
C TYR A 219 -14.44 5.65 3.65
N VAL A 220 -14.11 6.92 3.93
CA VAL A 220 -13.27 7.32 5.08
C VAL A 220 -13.89 6.88 6.40
N VAL A 221 -15.18 7.16 6.62
CA VAL A 221 -15.88 6.76 7.85
C VAL A 221 -15.84 5.24 8.02
N ARG A 222 -16.29 4.51 7.01
CA ARG A 222 -16.37 3.04 7.04
C ARG A 222 -15.01 2.41 7.34
N LYS A 223 -13.97 2.80 6.60
CA LYS A 223 -12.64 2.20 6.75
C LYS A 223 -11.92 2.64 8.02
N SER A 224 -12.08 3.89 8.45
CA SER A 224 -11.53 4.38 9.72
C SER A 224 -12.10 3.59 10.90
N GLN A 225 -13.42 3.37 10.93
CA GLN A 225 -14.08 2.57 11.97
C GLN A 225 -13.55 1.13 12.00
N THR A 226 -13.52 0.44 10.84
CA THR A 226 -12.93 -0.90 10.75
C THR A 226 -11.50 -0.94 11.25
N ARG A 227 -10.69 0.08 10.93
CA ARG A 227 -9.29 0.15 11.38
C ARG A 227 -9.16 0.47 12.86
N ARG A 228 -10.06 1.28 13.44
CA ARG A 228 -10.13 1.53 14.89
C ARG A 228 -10.47 0.26 15.64
N GLU A 229 -11.45 -0.50 15.18
CA GLU A 229 -11.83 -1.79 15.78
C GLU A 229 -10.65 -2.76 15.72
N GLN A 230 -10.04 -2.93 14.56
CA GLN A 230 -8.84 -3.76 14.40
C GLN A 230 -7.67 -3.30 15.28
N ALA A 231 -7.45 -1.99 15.41
CA ALA A 231 -6.37 -1.44 16.23
C ALA A 231 -6.64 -1.59 17.72
N LYS A 232 -7.90 -1.51 18.17
CA LYS A 232 -8.30 -1.78 19.55
C LYS A 232 -8.07 -3.24 19.91
N LEU A 233 -8.48 -4.16 19.04
CA LEU A 233 -8.20 -5.59 19.14
C LEU A 233 -6.67 -5.81 19.27
N LEU A 234 -5.90 -5.35 18.27
CA LEU A 234 -4.43 -5.52 18.23
C LEU A 234 -3.66 -4.77 19.34
N GLY A 235 -4.27 -3.74 19.93
CA GLY A 235 -3.73 -2.90 21.00
C GLY A 235 -3.99 -3.47 22.40
N THR A 236 -4.80 -4.53 22.51
CA THR A 236 -4.96 -5.29 23.75
C THR A 236 -3.72 -6.16 23.95
N PRO A 237 -2.87 -5.88 24.96
CA PRO A 237 -1.78 -6.79 25.31
C PRO A 237 -2.40 -8.11 25.76
N GLY A 238 -2.19 -9.19 25.00
CA GLY A 238 -2.71 -10.52 25.33
C GLY A 238 -3.78 -11.08 24.39
N GLU A 239 -3.82 -10.71 23.11
CA GLU A 239 -4.61 -11.50 22.14
C GLU A 239 -3.94 -12.86 21.93
N ASP A 240 -4.32 -13.81 22.76
CA ASP A 240 -4.27 -15.20 22.41
C ASP A 240 -5.24 -15.37 21.24
N TYR A 241 -4.72 -15.33 20.00
CA TYR A 241 -5.42 -15.76 18.78
C TYR A 241 -6.04 -17.14 19.03
N THR A 242 -7.27 -17.15 19.55
CA THR A 242 -7.92 -18.32 20.15
C THR A 242 -9.18 -18.70 19.42
N SER A 243 -9.82 -17.75 18.74
CA SER A 243 -10.94 -18.03 17.85
C SER A 243 -10.46 -18.48 16.47
N GLU A 244 -11.31 -19.24 15.77
CA GLU A 244 -11.06 -19.66 14.40
C GLU A 244 -10.93 -18.46 13.44
N GLU A 245 -11.69 -17.38 13.69
CA GLU A 245 -11.64 -16.15 12.90
C GLU A 245 -10.31 -15.41 13.09
N ASP A 246 -9.79 -15.35 14.32
CA ASP A 246 -8.49 -14.75 14.62
C ASP A 246 -7.36 -15.53 13.96
N ILE A 247 -7.43 -16.87 14.00
CA ILE A 247 -6.46 -17.74 13.35
C ILE A 247 -6.52 -17.57 11.82
N ALA A 248 -7.71 -17.51 11.22
CA ALA A 248 -7.87 -17.26 9.79
C ALA A 248 -7.28 -15.89 9.37
N LEU A 249 -7.51 -14.85 10.18
CA LEU A 249 -6.95 -13.52 9.96
C LEU A 249 -5.42 -13.52 10.09
N LEU A 250 -4.87 -14.21 11.09
CA LEU A 250 -3.44 -14.39 11.32
C LEU A 250 -2.77 -15.07 10.12
N VAL A 251 -3.35 -16.17 9.64
CA VAL A 251 -2.89 -16.92 8.45
C VAL A 251 -2.92 -16.04 7.21
N SER A 252 -4.03 -15.33 6.98
CA SER A 252 -4.21 -14.43 5.83
C SER A 252 -3.13 -13.33 5.81
N ARG A 253 -2.88 -12.69 6.95
CA ARG A 253 -1.83 -11.66 7.09
C ARG A 253 -0.42 -12.21 6.97
N ALA A 254 -0.18 -13.45 7.40
CA ALA A 254 1.10 -14.11 7.26
C ALA A 254 1.40 -14.46 5.78
N ARG A 255 0.40 -14.96 5.03
CA ARG A 255 0.50 -15.27 3.59
C ARG A 255 0.90 -14.07 2.74
N ASP A 256 0.42 -12.88 3.10
CA ASP A 256 0.77 -11.66 2.38
C ASP A 256 2.07 -11.00 2.87
N GLY A 257 2.87 -11.73 3.66
CA GLY A 257 4.26 -11.35 3.97
C GLY A 257 4.44 -10.47 5.21
N SER A 258 3.46 -10.38 6.11
CA SER A 258 3.59 -9.57 7.33
C SER A 258 4.49 -10.26 8.37
N ALA A 259 5.74 -9.79 8.53
CA ALA A 259 6.72 -10.40 9.44
C ALA A 259 6.22 -10.61 10.88
N LYS A 260 5.47 -9.63 11.45
CA LYS A 260 4.85 -9.76 12.78
C LYS A 260 3.87 -10.95 12.86
N HIS A 261 3.02 -11.10 11.84
CA HIS A 261 1.99 -12.12 11.80
C HIS A 261 2.54 -13.48 11.39
N ILE A 262 3.58 -13.51 10.54
CA ILE A 262 4.36 -14.72 10.27
C ILE A 262 4.92 -15.25 11.58
N ARG A 263 5.61 -14.41 12.38
CA ARG A 263 6.15 -14.80 13.69
C ARG A 263 5.07 -15.33 14.62
N LYS A 264 3.96 -14.61 14.75
CA LYS A 264 2.86 -14.99 15.64
C LYS A 264 2.16 -16.29 15.20
N LEU A 265 2.09 -16.54 13.88
CA LEU A 265 1.59 -17.80 13.32
C LEU A 265 2.50 -18.98 13.70
N VAL A 266 3.82 -18.79 13.72
CA VAL A 266 4.77 -19.82 14.20
C VAL A 266 4.54 -20.12 15.68
N GLU A 267 4.39 -19.08 16.49
CA GLU A 267 4.14 -19.24 17.94
C GLU A 267 2.85 -20.05 18.17
N LYS A 268 1.76 -19.70 17.48
CA LYS A 268 0.46 -20.40 17.62
C LYS A 268 0.47 -21.83 17.05
N HIS A 269 1.30 -22.11 16.04
CA HIS A 269 1.54 -23.47 15.57
C HIS A 269 2.31 -24.32 16.57
N ALA A 270 3.37 -23.77 17.17
CA ALA A 270 4.13 -24.45 18.20
C ALA A 270 3.28 -24.74 19.45
N GLU A 271 2.27 -23.91 19.71
CA GLU A 271 1.25 -24.10 20.76
C GLU A 271 0.15 -25.13 20.38
N GLY A 272 0.15 -25.65 19.14
CA GLY A 272 -0.84 -26.61 18.64
C GLY A 272 -2.18 -26.00 18.23
N ALA A 273 -2.30 -24.66 18.24
CA ALA A 273 -3.53 -23.96 17.87
C ALA A 273 -3.75 -23.91 16.34
N VAL A 274 -2.70 -24.13 15.54
CA VAL A 274 -2.76 -24.11 14.07
C VAL A 274 -2.31 -25.48 13.55
N PRO A 275 -3.06 -26.16 12.67
CA PRO A 275 -2.68 -27.47 12.15
C PRO A 275 -1.60 -27.36 11.05
N ASP A 276 -0.80 -28.42 10.88
CA ASP A 276 0.28 -28.50 9.88
C ASP A 276 -0.20 -28.24 8.44
N SER A 277 -1.45 -28.58 8.13
CA SER A 277 -2.07 -28.35 6.82
C SER A 277 -2.15 -26.87 6.44
N VAL A 278 -2.18 -25.97 7.42
CA VAL A 278 -2.23 -24.51 7.23
C VAL A 278 -0.84 -23.93 6.97
N ILE A 279 0.21 -24.59 7.47
CA ILE A 279 1.62 -24.18 7.38
C ILE A 279 2.35 -24.89 6.23
N SER A 280 1.69 -25.84 5.58
CA SER A 280 2.20 -26.60 4.44
C SER A 280 2.99 -25.75 3.42
N PRO A 281 4.10 -26.27 2.85
CA PRO A 281 5.16 -25.50 2.19
C PRO A 281 4.75 -24.71 0.94
N ALA A 282 3.54 -24.92 0.43
CA ALA A 282 3.08 -24.32 -0.83
C ALA A 282 2.53 -22.88 -0.69
N GLY A 283 2.33 -22.37 0.53
CA GLY A 283 1.65 -21.07 0.71
C GLY A 283 2.21 -20.13 1.78
N ILE A 284 3.02 -20.63 2.71
CA ILE A 284 3.65 -19.82 3.75
C ILE A 284 5.07 -20.34 3.88
N MET A 285 6.06 -19.46 3.68
CA MET A 285 7.48 -19.80 3.86
C MET A 285 7.71 -20.64 5.12
N ASP A 286 8.55 -21.65 4.99
CA ASP A 286 9.06 -22.50 6.07
C ASP A 286 9.44 -21.65 7.30
N LEU A 287 8.60 -21.74 8.32
CA LEU A 287 8.53 -20.86 9.50
C LEU A 287 9.79 -20.93 10.39
N LYS A 288 10.68 -21.90 10.17
CA LYS A 288 12.00 -21.94 10.82
C LYS A 288 12.96 -20.84 10.32
N GLN A 289 12.75 -20.30 9.11
CA GLN A 289 13.70 -19.37 8.50
C GLN A 289 13.57 -17.90 8.97
N PHE A 290 12.40 -17.44 9.43
CA PHE A 290 12.24 -16.03 9.83
C PHE A 290 12.70 -15.71 11.25
N GLY A 291 12.67 -16.70 12.15
CA GLY A 291 13.16 -16.54 13.52
C GLY A 291 14.66 -16.27 13.61
N GLU A 292 15.44 -16.75 12.64
CA GLU A 292 16.89 -16.57 12.58
C GLU A 292 17.33 -15.32 11.78
N ILE A 293 16.43 -14.67 11.02
CA ILE A 293 16.73 -13.46 10.24
C ILE A 293 16.61 -12.17 11.08
N LEU A 294 15.92 -12.24 12.23
CA LEU A 294 15.70 -11.11 13.15
C LEU A 294 16.56 -11.17 14.43
N ALA A 295 17.50 -12.13 14.51
CA ALA A 295 18.55 -12.19 15.54
C ALA A 295 19.89 -11.77 14.92
#